data_AF-A0A951B7G1-F1
#
_entry.id   AF-A0A951B7G1-F1
#
_cell.length_a   1.000
_cell.length_b   1.000
_cell.length_c   1.000
_cell.angle_alpha   90.00
_cell.angle_beta   90.00
_cell.angle_gamma   90.00
#
_symmetry.space_group_name_H-M   'P 1'
#
loop_
_entity.id
_entity.type
_entity.pdbx_description
1 polymer ?
#
loop_
_entity_poly.entity_id
_entity_poly.type
_entity_poly.pdbx_seq_one_letter_code
_entity_poly.pdbx_strand_id
1 'polypeptide(L)'
;VAFGSLVERGVVVPGTVLHDRSRRLRATVCADGTLVAGTERGSIHQVGAWLQNAPSCNGWTFWHVEQEGRLVALDALRAERRQSEQARPA
;
A
#
# COMPACT_ATOMS: atom_id res chain seq x y z
N VAL A 1 -3.74 11.99 -0.81
CA VAL A 1 -2.74 11.27 -1.62
C VAL A 1 -3.27 9.89 -1.95
N ALA A 2 -3.42 9.59 -3.24
CA ALA A 2 -3.82 8.27 -3.73
C ALA A 2 -2.66 7.29 -3.64
N PHE A 3 -2.94 5.97 -3.60
CA PHE A 3 -1.88 4.98 -3.53
C PHE A 3 -1.00 4.97 -4.79
N GLY A 4 -1.60 5.12 -5.98
CA GLY A 4 -0.85 5.27 -7.23
C GLY A 4 0.19 6.37 -7.17
N SER A 5 -0.11 7.52 -6.54
CA SER A 5 0.86 8.60 -6.38
C SER A 5 2.05 8.24 -5.48
N LEU A 6 1.89 7.33 -4.50
CA LEU A 6 3.02 6.83 -3.73
C LEU A 6 3.93 5.95 -4.60
N VAL A 7 3.36 5.20 -5.54
CA VAL A 7 4.09 4.36 -6.48
C VAL A 7 4.81 5.19 -7.54
N GLU A 8 4.10 6.11 -8.20
CA GLU A 8 4.64 7.02 -9.21
C GLU A 8 5.82 7.84 -8.70
N ARG A 9 5.76 8.28 -7.44
CA ARG A 9 6.83 9.05 -6.80
C ARG A 9 7.92 8.21 -6.13
N GLY A 10 7.90 6.88 -6.31
CA GLY A 10 8.90 5.95 -5.81
C GLY A 10 8.94 5.74 -4.29
N VAL A 11 7.87 6.10 -3.55
CA VAL A 11 7.76 5.76 -2.11
C VAL A 11 7.63 4.28 -1.92
N VAL A 12 6.79 3.68 -2.76
CA VAL A 12 6.53 2.25 -2.78
C VAL A 12 6.88 1.79 -4.18
N VAL A 13 7.94 1.00 -4.30
CA VAL A 13 8.46 0.60 -5.60
C VAL A 13 7.57 -0.50 -6.19
N PRO A 14 7.27 -0.50 -7.50
CA PRO A 14 6.63 -1.65 -8.14
C PRO A 14 7.40 -2.95 -7.88
N GLY A 15 6.68 -4.04 -7.64
CA GLY A 15 7.26 -5.31 -7.19
C GLY A 15 7.40 -5.42 -5.66
N THR A 16 7.19 -4.34 -4.90
CA THR A 16 7.16 -4.41 -3.43
C THR A 16 6.05 -5.36 -2.98
N VAL A 17 6.38 -6.27 -2.06
CA VAL A 17 5.39 -7.12 -1.41
C VAL A 17 4.83 -6.41 -0.19
N LEU A 18 3.51 -6.27 -0.16
CA LEU A 18 2.76 -5.78 0.98
C LEU A 18 2.30 -6.95 1.84
N HIS A 19 2.27 -6.73 3.14
CA HIS A 19 1.83 -7.70 4.13
C HIS A 19 0.68 -7.13 4.97
N ASP A 20 -0.20 -8.00 5.45
CA ASP A 20 -1.04 -7.64 6.59
C ASP A 20 -0.22 -7.58 7.89
N ARG A 21 -0.81 -7.09 8.97
CA ARG A 21 -0.13 -6.97 10.27
C ARG A 21 0.39 -8.31 10.82
N SER A 22 -0.23 -9.43 10.44
CA SER A 22 0.17 -10.77 10.89
C SER A 22 1.13 -11.50 9.94
N ARG A 23 1.53 -10.87 8.82
CA ARG A 23 2.37 -11.47 7.75
C ARG A 23 1.79 -12.75 7.12
N ARG A 24 0.47 -12.94 7.18
CA ARG A 24 -0.23 -14.10 6.60
C ARG A 24 -0.70 -13.84 5.18
N LEU A 25 -1.17 -12.61 4.93
CA LEU A 25 -1.69 -12.18 3.64
C LEU A 25 -0.65 -11.32 2.94
N ARG A 26 -0.54 -11.50 1.63
CA ARG A 26 0.44 -10.81 0.80
C ARG A 26 -0.16 -10.36 -0.52
N ALA A 27 0.30 -9.22 -1.02
CA ALA A 27 0.00 -8.73 -2.35
C ALA A 27 1.21 -8.00 -2.93
N THR A 28 1.41 -8.07 -4.25
CA THR A 28 2.52 -7.41 -4.93
C THR A 28 2.04 -6.11 -5.57
N VAL A 29 2.81 -5.04 -5.41
CA VAL A 29 2.50 -3.73 -6.01
C VAL A 29 2.81 -3.75 -7.50
N CYS A 30 1.85 -3.35 -8.32
CA CYS A 30 2.01 -3.15 -9.76
C CYS A 30 2.44 -1.72 -10.07
N ALA A 31 3.04 -1.51 -11.25
CA ALA A 31 3.54 -0.20 -11.68
C ALA A 31 2.44 0.86 -11.88
N ASP A 32 1.21 0.43 -12.10
CA ASP A 32 0.03 1.30 -12.25
C ASP A 32 -0.64 1.65 -10.91
N GLY A 33 -0.06 1.26 -9.78
CA GLY A 33 -0.64 1.48 -8.46
C GLY A 33 -1.77 0.52 -8.07
N THR A 34 -1.96 -0.58 -8.81
CA THR A 34 -2.79 -1.70 -8.35
C THR A 34 -1.98 -2.70 -7.53
N LEU A 35 -2.68 -3.60 -6.84
CA LEU A 35 -2.09 -4.77 -6.19
C LEU A 35 -2.50 -6.03 -6.93
N VAL A 36 -1.63 -7.05 -6.92
CA VAL A 36 -1.94 -8.40 -7.37
C VAL A 36 -1.72 -9.42 -6.26
N ALA A 37 -2.70 -10.30 -6.04
CA ALA A 37 -2.62 -11.40 -5.09
C ALA A 37 -3.28 -12.66 -5.69
N GLY A 38 -2.46 -13.63 -6.11
CA GLY A 38 -2.95 -14.79 -6.84
C GLY A 38 -3.57 -14.37 -8.18
N THR A 39 -4.86 -14.66 -8.37
CA THR A 39 -5.61 -14.28 -9.57
C THR A 39 -6.30 -12.92 -9.46
N GLU A 40 -6.32 -12.31 -8.28
CA GLU A 40 -7.01 -11.05 -8.04
C GLU A 40 -6.08 -9.86 -8.29
N ARG A 41 -6.57 -8.86 -9.04
CA ARG A 41 -5.89 -7.59 -9.25
C ARG A 41 -6.86 -6.44 -9.04
N GLY A 42 -6.46 -5.45 -8.26
CA GLY A 42 -7.30 -4.28 -8.00
C GLY A 42 -6.64 -3.25 -7.10
N SER A 43 -7.43 -2.31 -6.59
CA SER A 43 -6.95 -1.33 -5.61
C SER A 43 -6.53 -1.98 -4.29
N ILE A 44 -5.79 -1.24 -3.45
CA ILE A 44 -5.41 -1.67 -2.09
C ILE A 44 -6.61 -2.06 -1.23
N HIS A 45 -7.79 -1.49 -1.50
CA HIS A 45 -9.03 -1.75 -0.80
C HIS A 45 -9.70 -3.03 -1.32
N GLN A 46 -9.81 -3.18 -2.64
CA GLN A 46 -10.45 -4.36 -3.25
C GLN A 46 -9.67 -5.64 -2.95
N VAL A 47 -8.35 -5.63 -3.17
CA VAL A 47 -7.52 -6.83 -2.92
C VAL A 47 -7.49 -7.19 -1.44
N GLY A 48 -7.43 -6.18 -0.55
CA GLY A 48 -7.51 -6.41 0.90
C GLY A 48 -8.85 -6.99 1.33
N ALA A 49 -9.96 -6.53 0.76
CA ALA A 49 -11.31 -7.04 1.05
C ALA A 49 -11.47 -8.48 0.56
N TRP A 50 -10.99 -8.76 -0.66
CA TRP A 50 -11.01 -10.09 -1.27
C TRP A 50 -10.23 -11.12 -0.45
N LEU A 51 -8.98 -10.80 -0.06
CA LEU A 51 -8.15 -11.70 0.74
C LEU A 51 -8.69 -11.97 2.15
N GLN A 52 -9.43 -11.01 2.72
CA GLN A 52 -10.08 -11.16 4.02
C GLN A 52 -11.46 -11.82 3.94
N ASN A 53 -11.97 -12.08 2.73
CA ASN A 53 -13.36 -12.47 2.50
C ASN A 53 -14.36 -11.52 3.20
N ALA A 54 -14.11 -10.21 3.07
CA ALA A 54 -14.87 -9.15 3.72
C ALA A 54 -15.52 -8.24 2.68
N PRO A 55 -16.65 -7.57 2.98
CA PRO A 55 -17.31 -6.66 2.04
C PRO A 55 -16.50 -5.39 1.75
N SER A 56 -15.59 -5.02 2.64
CA SER A 56 -14.71 -3.86 2.46
C SER A 56 -13.42 -4.01 3.28
N CYS A 57 -12.41 -3.21 2.93
CA CYS A 57 -11.14 -3.15 3.64
C CYS A 57 -10.57 -1.74 3.56
N ASN A 58 -10.09 -1.21 4.68
CA ASN A 58 -9.25 -0.01 4.68
C ASN A 58 -7.80 -0.40 4.36
N GLY A 59 -7.44 -0.42 3.06
CA GLY A 59 -6.13 -0.81 2.58
C GLY A 59 -4.96 0.02 3.14
N TRP A 60 -5.21 1.26 3.57
CA TRP A 60 -4.17 2.13 4.12
C TRP A 60 -3.62 1.65 5.47
N THR A 61 -4.49 1.13 6.32
CA THR A 61 -4.12 0.61 7.64
C THR A 61 -3.91 -0.90 7.64
N PHE A 62 -4.47 -1.59 6.64
CA PHE A 62 -4.34 -3.03 6.51
C PHE A 62 -2.97 -3.44 5.95
N TRP A 63 -2.53 -2.78 4.88
CA TRP A 63 -1.28 -3.12 4.22
C TRP A 63 -0.08 -2.42 4.84
N HIS A 64 1.00 -3.18 4.93
CA HIS A 64 2.29 -2.74 5.44
C HIS A 64 3.39 -3.10 4.44
N VAL A 65 4.36 -2.21 4.28
CA VAL A 65 5.65 -2.53 3.65
C VAL A 65 6.60 -3.04 4.73
N GLU A 66 7.48 -3.98 4.38
CA GLU A 66 8.58 -4.36 5.26
C GLU A 66 9.80 -3.47 4.97
N GLN A 67 10.26 -2.73 5.98
CA GLN A 67 11.46 -1.90 5.95
C GLN A 67 12.32 -2.28 7.15
N GLU A 68 13.56 -2.72 6.90
CA GLU A 68 14.52 -3.09 7.96
C GLU A 68 13.94 -4.09 8.98
N GLY A 69 13.16 -5.07 8.50
CA GLY A 69 12.50 -6.08 9.34
C GLY A 69 11.25 -5.60 10.08
N ARG A 70 10.87 -4.32 9.94
CA ARG A 70 9.68 -3.75 10.58
C ARG A 70 8.57 -3.54 9.56
N LEU A 71 7.33 -3.79 9.98
CA LEU A 71 6.15 -3.49 9.18
C LEU A 71 5.75 -2.03 9.37
N VAL A 72 5.75 -1.27 8.28
CA VAL A 72 5.32 0.14 8.24
C VAL A 72 4.02 0.22 7.45
N ALA A 73 2.96 0.75 8.08
CA ALA A 73 1.65 0.87 7.43
C ALA A 73 1.71 1.86 6.24
N LEU A 74 0.98 1.56 5.17
CA LEU A 74 0.89 2.48 4.02
C LEU A 74 0.37 3.87 4.40
N ASP A 75 -0.49 3.96 5.42
CA ASP A 75 -0.98 5.25 5.92
C ASP A 75 0.13 6.14 6.50
N ALA A 76 1.15 5.56 7.13
CA ALA A 76 2.30 6.31 7.64
C ALA A 76 3.09 6.95 6.48
N LEU A 77 3.39 6.16 5.45
CA LEU A 77 4.04 6.64 4.23
C LEU A 77 3.22 7.74 3.53
N ARG A 78 1.88 7.58 3.55
CA ARG A 78 0.95 8.59 3.02
C ARG A 78 1.00 9.90 3.81
N ALA A 79 1.13 9.83 5.13
CA ALA A 79 1.24 11.01 5.99
C ALA A 79 2.55 11.76 5.75
N GLU A 80 3.68 11.05 5.68
CA GLU A 80 5.00 11.63 5.37
C GLU A 80 4.98 12.38 4.03
N ARG A 81 4.36 11.79 2.99
CA ARG A 81 4.25 12.47 1.70
C ARG A 81 3.40 13.73 1.75
N ARG A 82 2.26 13.69 2.46
CA ARG A 82 1.44 14.90 2.65
C ARG A 82 2.22 16.02 3.33
N GLN A 83 3.03 15.69 4.33
CA GLN A 83 3.86 16.68 5.03
C GLN A 83 4.94 17.25 4.11
N SER A 84 5.61 16.41 3.31
CA SER A 84 6.61 16.87 2.34
C SER A 84 6.04 17.79 1.26
N GLU A 85 4.80 17.56 0.83
CA GLU A 85 4.11 18.40 -0.16
C GLU A 85 3.73 19.78 0.42
N GLN A 86 3.42 19.84 1.72
CA GLN A 86 3.08 21.09 2.42
C GLN A 86 4.33 21.91 2.81
N ALA A 87 5.50 21.28 2.92
CA ALA A 87 6.73 21.91 3.39
C ALA A 87 7.59 22.56 2.29
N ARG A 88 7.16 22.55 1.02
CA ARG A 88 7.87 23.24 -0.07
C ARG A 88 7.32 24.67 -0.25
N PRO A 89 8.02 25.73 0.21
CA PRO A 89 7.59 27.08 -0.10
C PRO A 89 7.76 27.34 -1.61
N ALA A 90 6.88 28.18 -2.15
CA ALA A 90 6.87 28.64 -3.54
C ALA A 90 8.13 29.43 -3.89
#